data_AF-A0A2G5IMZ6-F1
#
_entry.id   AF-A0A2G5IMZ6-F1
#
_cell.length_a   1.000
_cell.length_b   1.000
_cell.length_c   1.000
_cell.angle_alpha   90.00
_cell.angle_beta   90.00
_cell.angle_gamma   90.00
#
_symmetry.space_group_name_H-M   'P 1'
#
loop_
_entity.id
_entity.type
_entity.pdbx_description
1 polymer ?
#
loop_
_entity_poly.entity_id
_entity_poly.type
_entity_poly.pdbx_seq_one_letter_code
_entity_poly.pdbx_strand_id
1 'polypeptide(L)'
;MTVADLYASYTALAASEVEGMSYERRSVPVTGTTWSAIAIHGGGIEAGSGEMARAVGAGLMNHYEFAGIKSANNWDLHVTSTNFDEPTCLGIVTAARRCLSFHGYTGTTDVAETSLGGLDTATVARVQTALQYAGFRVITAAQEINGSDPANIANKTTITAGVQIEMSAALRASFFPNGDTSRAMRDSGQRTATFSRYVAAIRSVFDGQGTVSQGSVNVSRWTTVPYSAADIDIVAGMSTDKLAVGGSQFLNLAGRFVDVNNAYLARVAFNTDQTVTLTLRKRVASTETLLATAANTSGLTHAAGRMFTVRFQITGSTLRAKVWLAGAAEPSEWSVTTPDTSLTAAGAVGTRSILSTTNTNVLPVVASYDGFRQLAPQRMRVVRSVNGITKAQQAGAAVRLAYPSIIAL
;
A
#
# COMPACT_ATOMS: atom_id res chain seq x y z
N MET A 1 -14.08 -10.35 28.94
CA MET A 1 -15.55 -10.29 28.79
C MET A 1 -15.85 -9.15 27.86
N THR A 2 -16.45 -9.42 26.70
CA THR A 2 -17.06 -8.38 25.87
C THR A 2 -18.25 -7.81 26.64
N VAL A 3 -18.22 -6.53 26.96
CA VAL A 3 -19.34 -5.84 27.60
C VAL A 3 -20.44 -5.73 26.55
N ALA A 4 -21.66 -6.15 26.87
CA ALA A 4 -22.79 -6.02 25.96
C ALA A 4 -23.07 -4.54 25.68
N ASP A 5 -23.50 -4.23 24.45
CA ASP A 5 -23.89 -2.88 24.07
C ASP A 5 -25.07 -2.39 24.91
N LEU A 6 -25.04 -1.13 25.32
CA LEU A 6 -26.15 -0.51 26.06
C LEU A 6 -27.39 -0.34 25.17
N TYR A 7 -27.18 -0.07 23.88
CA TYR A 7 -28.23 0.14 22.90
C TYR A 7 -28.24 -0.99 21.86
N ALA A 8 -29.43 -1.48 21.54
CA ALA A 8 -29.59 -2.56 20.57
C ALA A 8 -29.37 -2.12 19.11
N SER A 9 -29.45 -0.82 18.81
CA SER A 9 -29.22 -0.23 17.49
C SER A 9 -28.93 1.27 17.59
N TYR A 10 -28.50 1.91 16.50
CA TYR A 10 -28.40 3.38 16.45
C TYR A 10 -29.77 4.03 16.67
N THR A 11 -30.85 3.47 16.13
CA THR A 11 -32.21 3.99 16.35
C THR A 11 -32.55 4.06 17.85
N ALA A 12 -32.21 3.03 18.63
CA ALA A 12 -32.43 3.02 20.08
C ALA A 12 -31.52 4.03 20.82
N LEU A 13 -30.26 4.15 20.38
CA LEU A 13 -29.32 5.13 20.89
C LEU A 13 -29.83 6.56 20.65
N ALA A 14 -30.23 6.89 19.42
CA ALA A 14 -30.69 8.23 19.04
C ALA A 14 -31.99 8.65 19.72
N ALA A 15 -32.79 7.69 20.21
CA ALA A 15 -33.96 7.98 21.05
C ALA A 15 -33.61 8.36 22.49
N SER A 16 -32.41 8.02 22.96
CA SER A 16 -31.96 8.20 24.36
C SER A 16 -30.85 9.24 24.51
N GLU A 17 -30.08 9.50 23.45
CA GLU A 17 -28.88 10.33 23.43
C GLU A 17 -29.05 11.53 22.50
N VAL A 18 -28.37 12.65 22.82
CA VAL A 18 -28.53 13.91 22.10
C VAL A 18 -27.32 14.17 21.18
N GLU A 19 -27.56 14.31 19.88
CA GLU A 19 -26.53 14.74 18.92
C GLU A 19 -26.03 16.16 19.24
N GLY A 20 -24.72 16.38 19.15
CA GLY A 20 -24.06 17.62 19.57
C GLY A 20 -23.75 17.72 21.07
N MET A 21 -24.25 16.77 21.89
CA MET A 21 -23.90 16.65 23.32
C MET A 21 -23.23 15.32 23.65
N SER A 22 -23.88 14.22 23.25
CA SER A 22 -23.41 12.85 23.50
C SER A 22 -22.57 12.31 22.35
N TYR A 23 -23.01 12.56 21.12
CA TYR A 23 -22.33 12.12 19.90
C TYR A 23 -22.42 13.17 18.79
N GLU A 24 -21.59 13.04 17.76
CA GLU A 24 -21.67 13.79 16.51
C GLU A 24 -21.60 12.83 15.33
N ARG A 25 -22.33 13.13 14.25
CA ARG A 25 -22.13 12.47 12.96
C ARG A 25 -21.42 13.39 11.99
N ARG A 26 -20.47 12.84 11.25
CA ARG A 26 -19.78 13.52 10.17
C ARG A 26 -19.89 12.69 8.90
N SER A 27 -20.21 13.34 7.80
CA SER A 27 -20.09 12.75 6.48
C SER A 27 -19.44 13.73 5.52
N VAL A 28 -18.57 13.23 4.65
CA VAL A 28 -17.92 14.02 3.60
C VAL A 28 -18.02 13.23 2.29
N PRO A 29 -18.90 13.62 1.35
CA PRO A 29 -18.99 12.95 0.07
C PRO A 29 -17.81 13.32 -0.84
N VAL A 30 -17.43 12.38 -1.71
CA VAL A 30 -16.44 12.58 -2.77
C VAL A 30 -17.07 12.18 -4.09
N THR A 31 -17.26 13.15 -5.00
CA THR A 31 -17.94 12.93 -6.27
C THR A 31 -17.24 11.85 -7.11
N GLY A 32 -18.01 10.89 -7.62
CA GLY A 32 -17.53 9.84 -8.53
C GLY A 32 -16.75 8.70 -7.87
N THR A 33 -16.52 8.73 -6.56
CA THR A 33 -15.89 7.60 -5.87
C THR A 33 -16.84 6.41 -5.77
N THR A 34 -16.26 5.21 -5.74
CA THR A 34 -16.97 3.95 -5.45
C THR A 34 -16.50 3.34 -4.12
N TRP A 35 -15.75 4.09 -3.32
CA TRP A 35 -15.22 3.64 -2.03
C TRP A 35 -15.81 4.45 -0.89
N SER A 36 -15.90 3.83 0.28
CA SER A 36 -16.19 4.48 1.55
C SER A 36 -15.11 4.17 2.60
N ALA A 37 -14.84 5.14 3.46
CA ALA A 37 -14.00 5.03 4.65
C ALA A 37 -14.82 5.46 5.87
N ILE A 38 -15.20 4.49 6.71
CA ILE A 38 -16.12 4.71 7.81
C ILE A 38 -15.47 4.44 9.16
N ALA A 39 -15.92 5.16 10.19
CA ALA A 39 -15.68 4.82 11.59
C ALA A 39 -17.00 4.94 12.36
N ILE A 40 -17.67 3.83 12.62
CA ILE A 40 -18.93 3.83 13.38
C ILE A 40 -18.71 3.98 14.90
N HIS A 41 -17.44 3.93 15.33
CA HIS A 41 -17.00 4.05 16.73
C HIS A 41 -15.92 5.13 16.89
N GLY A 42 -16.13 6.29 16.24
CA GLY A 42 -15.25 7.45 16.30
C GLY A 42 -15.24 8.17 17.65
N GLY A 43 -14.49 9.28 17.71
CA GLY A 43 -14.39 10.10 18.91
C GLY A 43 -13.84 9.34 20.12
N GLY A 44 -14.53 9.41 21.25
CA GLY A 44 -14.13 8.76 22.50
C GLY A 44 -14.49 7.28 22.61
N ILE A 45 -15.25 6.72 21.66
CA ILE A 45 -15.67 5.30 21.69
C ILE A 45 -14.43 4.42 21.47
N GLU A 46 -13.78 4.59 20.31
CA GLU A 46 -12.51 3.94 19.97
C GLU A 46 -11.49 4.97 19.47
N ALA A 47 -10.98 5.77 20.41
CA ALA A 47 -10.06 6.90 20.16
C ALA A 47 -9.04 6.66 19.03
N GLY A 48 -9.10 7.45 17.96
CA GLY A 48 -8.22 7.36 16.79
C GLY A 48 -8.84 6.71 15.55
N SER A 49 -9.95 5.98 15.67
CA SER A 49 -10.64 5.35 14.52
C SER A 49 -11.19 6.39 13.54
N GLY A 50 -11.88 7.41 14.05
CA GLY A 50 -12.45 8.51 13.27
C GLY A 50 -11.39 9.35 12.57
N GLU A 51 -10.30 9.68 13.25
CA GLU A 51 -9.14 10.36 12.66
C GLU A 51 -8.54 9.58 11.49
N MET A 52 -8.42 8.26 11.64
CA MET A 52 -7.90 7.38 10.59
C MET A 52 -8.84 7.34 9.39
N ALA A 53 -10.14 7.12 9.61
CA ALA A 53 -11.15 7.10 8.55
C ALA A 53 -11.17 8.44 7.78
N ARG A 54 -11.11 9.57 8.49
CA ARG A 54 -11.00 10.91 7.88
C ARG A 54 -9.74 11.04 7.03
N ALA A 55 -8.57 10.70 7.56
CA ALA A 55 -7.30 10.90 6.86
C ALA A 55 -7.10 9.97 5.66
N VAL A 56 -7.59 8.73 5.74
CA VAL A 56 -7.58 7.79 4.62
C VAL A 56 -8.57 8.23 3.54
N GLY A 57 -9.80 8.60 3.93
CA GLY A 57 -10.86 8.97 3.00
C GLY A 57 -10.68 10.34 2.33
N ALA A 58 -9.95 11.26 2.95
CA ALA A 58 -9.84 12.67 2.52
C ALA A 58 -9.55 12.84 1.03
N GLY A 59 -10.56 13.28 0.27
CA GLY A 59 -10.47 13.55 -1.17
C GLY A 59 -10.52 12.31 -2.09
N LEU A 60 -10.67 11.10 -1.53
CA LEU A 60 -10.63 9.83 -2.28
C LEU A 60 -11.90 9.00 -2.10
N MET A 61 -12.44 8.93 -0.88
CA MET A 61 -13.54 8.03 -0.51
C MET A 61 -14.67 8.82 0.15
N ASN A 62 -15.91 8.34 0.02
CA ASN A 62 -17.00 8.84 0.83
C ASN A 62 -16.69 8.54 2.30
N HIS A 63 -16.67 9.57 3.14
CA HIS A 63 -16.35 9.40 4.54
C HIS A 63 -17.61 9.44 5.40
N TYR A 64 -17.66 8.58 6.42
CA TYR A 64 -18.62 8.64 7.52
C TYR A 64 -17.91 8.44 8.87
N GLU A 65 -18.31 9.19 9.89
CA GLU A 65 -17.88 9.02 11.27
C GLU A 65 -19.08 9.21 12.20
N PHE A 66 -19.29 8.27 13.12
CA PHE A 66 -20.12 8.45 14.31
C PHE A 66 -19.19 8.57 15.51
N ALA A 67 -19.13 9.75 16.14
CA ALA A 67 -18.17 10.06 17.17
C ALA A 67 -18.83 10.26 18.54
N GLY A 68 -18.43 9.49 19.55
CA GLY A 68 -18.80 9.79 20.93
C GLY A 68 -18.03 11.01 21.45
N ILE A 69 -18.74 12.01 21.98
CA ILE A 69 -18.17 13.28 22.45
C ILE A 69 -18.45 13.57 23.93
N LYS A 70 -18.96 12.60 24.69
CA LYS A 70 -19.12 12.70 26.15
C LYS A 70 -17.77 12.94 26.82
N SER A 71 -17.76 13.60 27.97
CA SER A 71 -16.55 13.79 28.77
C SER A 71 -15.96 12.48 29.33
N ALA A 72 -16.80 11.46 29.53
CA ALA A 72 -16.46 10.12 29.99
C ALA A 72 -17.48 9.10 29.46
N ASN A 73 -17.20 7.80 29.64
CA ASN A 73 -18.11 6.68 29.33
C ASN A 73 -18.65 6.67 27.89
N ASN A 74 -17.81 7.04 26.92
CA ASN A 74 -18.21 6.98 25.51
C ASN A 74 -18.49 5.55 25.03
N TRP A 75 -18.00 4.52 25.72
CA TRP A 75 -18.33 3.12 25.41
C TRP A 75 -19.83 2.83 25.52
N ASP A 76 -20.59 3.59 26.31
CA ASP A 76 -22.06 3.48 26.37
C ASP A 76 -22.71 3.76 25.00
N LEU A 77 -22.02 4.45 24.09
CA LEU A 77 -22.48 4.77 22.74
C LEU A 77 -22.03 3.73 21.70
N HIS A 78 -21.31 2.69 22.10
CA HIS A 78 -20.92 1.61 21.20
C HIS A 78 -22.16 0.80 20.80
N VAL A 79 -22.35 0.64 19.50
CA VAL A 79 -23.34 -0.27 18.89
C VAL A 79 -22.58 -1.14 17.91
N THR A 80 -22.62 -2.46 18.10
CA THR A 80 -21.91 -3.44 17.27
C THR A 80 -22.23 -3.27 15.79
N SER A 81 -21.23 -3.53 14.94
CA SER A 81 -21.33 -3.31 13.50
C SER A 81 -22.46 -4.08 12.81
N THR A 82 -22.88 -5.23 13.37
CA THR A 82 -24.02 -6.02 12.87
C THR A 82 -25.37 -5.36 13.16
N ASN A 83 -25.44 -4.49 14.17
CA ASN A 83 -26.65 -3.80 14.61
C ASN A 83 -26.64 -2.30 14.30
N PHE A 84 -25.54 -1.75 13.79
CA PHE A 84 -25.45 -0.34 13.44
C PHE A 84 -26.34 -0.02 12.23
N ASP A 85 -27.42 0.72 12.46
CA ASP A 85 -28.50 1.00 11.49
C ASP A 85 -28.65 2.51 11.17
N GLU A 86 -27.60 3.32 11.42
CA GLU A 86 -27.67 4.75 11.13
C GLU A 86 -27.89 5.02 9.62
N PRO A 87 -28.95 5.76 9.23
CA PRO A 87 -29.36 5.87 7.83
C PRO A 87 -28.32 6.48 6.88
N THR A 88 -27.53 7.45 7.34
CA THR A 88 -26.53 8.13 6.51
C THR A 88 -25.36 7.20 6.18
N CYS A 89 -24.83 6.50 7.18
CA CYS A 89 -23.79 5.50 7.04
C CYS A 89 -24.27 4.35 6.15
N LEU A 90 -25.48 3.86 6.38
CA LEU A 90 -26.06 2.79 5.57
C LEU A 90 -26.20 3.22 4.11
N GLY A 91 -26.68 4.45 3.85
CA GLY A 91 -26.77 5.01 2.50
C GLY A 91 -25.41 5.13 1.81
N ILE A 92 -24.38 5.60 2.54
CA ILE A 92 -23.01 5.71 2.03
C ILE A 92 -22.44 4.33 1.68
N VAL A 93 -22.58 3.35 2.57
CA VAL A 93 -22.00 2.02 2.38
C VAL A 93 -22.71 1.24 1.28
N THR A 94 -24.05 1.29 1.23
CA THR A 94 -24.84 0.58 0.20
C THR A 94 -24.64 1.13 -1.21
N ALA A 95 -24.30 2.42 -1.34
CA ALA A 95 -23.92 3.03 -2.60
C ALA A 95 -22.45 2.75 -3.01
N ALA A 96 -21.59 2.34 -2.06
CA ALA A 96 -20.18 2.09 -2.33
C ALA A 96 -19.95 0.65 -2.84
N ARG A 97 -19.01 0.51 -3.79
CA ARG A 97 -18.48 -0.78 -4.20
C ARG A 97 -17.58 -1.39 -3.14
N ARG A 98 -16.84 -0.57 -2.38
CA ARG A 98 -15.92 -1.03 -1.32
C ARG A 98 -16.04 -0.16 -0.08
N CYS A 99 -15.91 -0.78 1.09
CA CYS A 99 -15.93 -0.09 2.38
C CYS A 99 -14.70 -0.50 3.20
N LEU A 100 -13.98 0.48 3.72
CA LEU A 100 -12.97 0.32 4.76
C LEU A 100 -13.58 0.81 6.08
N SER A 101 -13.82 -0.10 7.02
CA SER A 101 -14.33 0.23 8.36
C SER A 101 -13.20 0.22 9.37
N PHE A 102 -12.99 1.36 10.04
CA PHE A 102 -11.92 1.57 11.01
C PHE A 102 -12.45 1.43 12.43
N HIS A 103 -11.81 0.56 13.19
CA HIS A 103 -12.17 0.22 14.55
C HIS A 103 -10.92 0.22 15.45
N GLY A 104 -11.14 0.24 16.74
CA GLY A 104 -10.13 0.12 17.76
C GLY A 104 -10.49 -0.96 18.77
N TYR A 105 -9.55 -1.85 19.04
CA TYR A 105 -9.67 -2.83 20.11
C TYR A 105 -8.54 -2.62 21.13
N THR A 106 -8.63 -3.28 22.29
CA THR A 106 -7.60 -3.18 23.33
C THR A 106 -6.26 -3.76 22.85
N GLY A 107 -6.29 -4.98 22.32
CA GLY A 107 -5.11 -5.74 21.93
C GLY A 107 -4.25 -6.18 23.11
N THR A 108 -3.06 -6.69 22.81
CA THR A 108 -2.05 -7.01 23.84
C THR A 108 -1.37 -5.70 24.28
N THR A 109 -1.21 -5.52 25.59
CA THR A 109 -0.52 -4.34 26.16
C THR A 109 0.82 -4.10 25.47
N ASP A 110 1.08 -2.85 25.08
CA ASP A 110 2.29 -2.38 24.39
C ASP A 110 2.59 -3.01 23.02
N VAL A 111 1.68 -3.83 22.47
CA VAL A 111 1.82 -4.39 21.13
C VAL A 111 1.03 -3.56 20.12
N ALA A 112 1.75 -2.75 19.34
CA ALA A 112 1.17 -2.04 18.20
C ALA A 112 0.93 -3.03 17.04
N GLU A 113 -0.34 -3.33 16.77
CA GLU A 113 -0.72 -4.26 15.71
C GLU A 113 -2.08 -3.89 15.10
N THR A 114 -2.28 -4.33 13.86
CA THR A 114 -3.55 -4.23 13.15
C THR A 114 -4.10 -5.62 12.94
N SER A 115 -5.35 -5.82 13.31
CA SER A 115 -6.10 -7.03 13.06
C SER A 115 -7.03 -6.78 11.86
N LEU A 116 -6.91 -7.62 10.82
CA LEU A 116 -7.65 -7.43 9.56
C LEU A 116 -8.65 -8.57 9.32
N GLY A 117 -9.82 -8.19 8.80
CA GLY A 117 -10.86 -9.11 8.39
C GLY A 117 -11.84 -8.46 7.40
N GLY A 118 -13.00 -9.09 7.20
CA GLY A 118 -14.03 -8.69 6.27
C GLY A 118 -14.20 -9.66 5.10
N LEU A 119 -15.32 -9.53 4.39
CA LEU A 119 -15.66 -10.42 3.27
C LEU A 119 -14.94 -10.04 1.96
N ASP A 120 -14.39 -8.82 1.81
CA ASP A 120 -13.60 -8.45 0.62
C ASP A 120 -12.15 -8.91 0.79
N THR A 121 -11.97 -10.23 0.73
CA THR A 121 -10.69 -10.91 1.00
C THR A 121 -9.55 -10.43 0.08
N ALA A 122 -9.87 -10.00 -1.15
CA ALA A 122 -8.90 -9.42 -2.07
C ALA A 122 -8.41 -8.06 -1.57
N THR A 123 -9.31 -7.18 -1.12
CA THR A 123 -8.91 -5.88 -0.55
C THR A 123 -8.24 -6.05 0.81
N VAL A 124 -8.67 -7.01 1.65
CA VAL A 124 -7.99 -7.38 2.90
C VAL A 124 -6.53 -7.74 2.65
N ALA A 125 -6.25 -8.61 1.68
CA ALA A 125 -4.88 -8.99 1.32
C ALA A 125 -4.03 -7.80 0.84
N ARG A 126 -4.65 -6.83 0.15
CA ARG A 126 -3.99 -5.59 -0.30
C ARG A 126 -3.68 -4.66 0.86
N VAL A 127 -4.61 -4.47 1.80
CA VAL A 127 -4.38 -3.68 3.03
C VAL A 127 -3.29 -4.32 3.88
N GLN A 128 -3.34 -5.65 4.08
CA GLN A 128 -2.30 -6.38 4.80
C GLN A 128 -0.93 -6.15 4.17
N THR A 129 -0.83 -6.34 2.86
CA THR A 129 0.42 -6.16 2.11
C THR A 129 0.96 -4.75 2.26
N ALA A 130 0.11 -3.74 2.05
CA ALA A 130 0.52 -2.33 2.12
C ALA A 130 0.98 -1.93 3.53
N LEU A 131 0.28 -2.38 4.58
CA LEU A 131 0.67 -2.14 5.97
C LEU A 131 1.99 -2.82 6.33
N GLN A 132 2.16 -4.10 5.95
CA GLN A 132 3.42 -4.83 6.18
C GLN A 132 4.59 -4.18 5.44
N TYR A 133 4.38 -3.69 4.21
CA TYR A 133 5.37 -2.91 3.47
C TYR A 133 5.78 -1.62 4.17
N ALA A 134 4.85 -0.99 4.88
CA ALA A 134 5.11 0.20 5.67
C ALA A 134 5.65 -0.11 7.08
N GLY A 135 6.00 -1.37 7.34
CA GLY A 135 6.63 -1.84 8.58
C GLY A 135 5.65 -2.05 9.73
N PHE A 136 4.34 -2.17 9.46
CA PHE A 136 3.33 -2.43 10.49
C PHE A 136 3.10 -3.92 10.68
N ARG A 137 2.93 -4.31 11.94
CA ARG A 137 2.50 -5.65 12.31
C ARG A 137 1.03 -5.82 11.97
N VAL A 138 0.73 -6.84 11.16
CA VAL A 138 -0.64 -7.23 10.79
C VAL A 138 -0.87 -8.67 11.21
N ILE A 139 -2.00 -8.91 11.86
CA ILE A 139 -2.47 -10.24 12.27
C ILE A 139 -3.84 -10.53 11.65
N THR A 140 -4.17 -11.81 11.53
CA THR A 140 -5.53 -12.23 11.18
C THR A 140 -6.45 -11.95 12.37
N ALA A 141 -7.64 -11.43 12.09
CA ALA A 141 -8.63 -11.20 13.12
C ALA A 141 -9.20 -12.49 13.72
N ALA A 142 -9.33 -12.48 15.05
CA ALA A 142 -10.09 -13.48 15.78
C ALA A 142 -11.56 -13.40 15.36
N GLN A 143 -12.28 -14.52 15.43
CA GLN A 143 -13.64 -14.65 14.88
C GLN A 143 -14.59 -13.56 15.39
N GLU A 144 -14.39 -13.10 16.62
CA GLU A 144 -15.23 -12.11 17.30
C GLU A 144 -15.13 -10.70 16.69
N ILE A 145 -14.02 -10.38 16.01
CA ILE A 145 -13.75 -9.04 15.45
C ILE A 145 -13.32 -9.10 13.98
N ASN A 146 -13.52 -10.24 13.31
CA ASN A 146 -13.06 -10.43 11.93
C ASN A 146 -13.97 -9.79 10.88
N GLY A 147 -15.07 -9.16 11.27
CA GLY A 147 -16.00 -8.50 10.37
C GLY A 147 -16.58 -9.37 9.26
N SER A 148 -16.58 -10.71 9.40
CA SER A 148 -17.05 -11.62 8.34
C SER A 148 -18.55 -11.90 8.36
N ASP A 149 -19.29 -11.33 9.32
CA ASP A 149 -20.75 -11.45 9.37
C ASP A 149 -21.40 -10.64 8.23
N PRO A 150 -22.24 -11.22 7.36
CA PRO A 150 -22.96 -10.49 6.32
C PRO A 150 -23.83 -9.32 6.84
N ALA A 151 -24.28 -9.37 8.10
CA ALA A 151 -25.04 -8.29 8.73
C ALA A 151 -24.17 -7.08 9.14
N ASN A 152 -22.85 -7.26 9.24
CA ASN A 152 -21.92 -6.16 9.52
C ASN A 152 -22.10 -5.05 8.48
N ILE A 153 -22.30 -3.81 8.95
CA ILE A 153 -22.55 -2.66 8.08
C ILE A 153 -21.51 -2.52 6.97
N ALA A 154 -20.23 -2.83 7.22
CA ALA A 154 -19.17 -2.76 6.23
C ALA A 154 -19.36 -3.72 5.05
N ASN A 155 -20.11 -4.81 5.22
CA ASN A 155 -20.40 -5.80 4.18
C ASN A 155 -21.64 -5.47 3.34
N LYS A 156 -22.37 -4.40 3.66
CA LYS A 156 -23.59 -3.99 2.93
C LYS A 156 -23.29 -3.23 1.62
N THR A 157 -22.08 -3.34 1.09
CA THR A 157 -21.63 -2.72 -0.17
C THR A 157 -22.31 -3.35 -1.39
N THR A 158 -22.14 -2.75 -2.58
CA THR A 158 -22.68 -3.32 -3.83
C THR A 158 -22.07 -4.67 -4.21
N ILE A 159 -20.95 -5.08 -3.62
CA ILE A 159 -20.34 -6.41 -3.81
C ILE A 159 -20.59 -7.34 -2.61
N THR A 160 -21.45 -6.94 -1.67
CA THR A 160 -21.79 -7.68 -0.44
C THR A 160 -20.56 -8.04 0.39
N ALA A 161 -19.54 -7.17 0.37
CA ALA A 161 -18.26 -7.44 1.00
C ALA A 161 -17.49 -6.14 1.34
N GLY A 162 -16.92 -6.08 2.54
CA GLY A 162 -16.11 -4.97 3.03
C GLY A 162 -14.83 -5.42 3.73
N VAL A 163 -14.06 -4.45 4.21
CA VAL A 163 -12.84 -4.66 5.00
C VAL A 163 -13.02 -4.07 6.38
N GLN A 164 -12.70 -4.85 7.42
CA GLN A 164 -12.64 -4.40 8.81
C GLN A 164 -11.18 -4.26 9.24
N ILE A 165 -10.85 -3.09 9.78
CA ILE A 165 -9.50 -2.70 10.21
C ILE A 165 -9.54 -2.38 11.70
N GLU A 166 -9.09 -3.33 12.50
CA GLU A 166 -9.05 -3.24 13.97
C GLU A 166 -7.65 -2.78 14.41
N MET A 167 -7.55 -1.63 15.06
CA MET A 167 -6.28 -1.05 15.51
C MET A 167 -6.12 -1.19 17.02
N SER A 168 -5.04 -1.84 17.48
CA SER A 168 -4.81 -2.02 18.92
C SER A 168 -4.69 -0.67 19.65
N ALA A 169 -4.94 -0.65 20.96
CA ALA A 169 -4.81 0.57 21.76
C ALA A 169 -3.39 1.16 21.68
N ALA A 170 -2.37 0.31 21.70
CA ALA A 170 -0.97 0.71 21.54
C ALA A 170 -0.69 1.32 20.15
N LEU A 171 -1.26 0.75 19.08
CA LEU A 171 -1.13 1.32 17.74
C LEU A 171 -1.82 2.69 17.64
N ARG A 172 -3.06 2.81 18.14
CA ARG A 172 -3.81 4.08 18.13
C ARG A 172 -3.12 5.16 18.95
N ALA A 173 -2.58 4.83 20.13
CA ALA A 173 -1.77 5.77 20.92
C ALA A 173 -0.55 6.27 20.13
N SER A 174 0.14 5.39 19.41
CA SER A 174 1.33 5.77 18.61
C SER A 174 1.07 6.79 17.50
N PHE A 175 -0.20 7.02 17.14
CA PHE A 175 -0.60 8.03 16.15
C PHE A 175 -0.62 9.47 16.68
N PHE A 176 -0.59 9.63 18.01
CA PHE A 176 -0.66 10.92 18.67
C PHE A 176 0.63 11.24 19.44
N PRO A 177 1.04 12.52 19.53
CA PRO A 177 2.18 12.92 20.34
C PRO A 177 2.09 12.38 21.77
N ASN A 178 3.19 11.81 22.27
CA ASN A 178 3.30 11.24 23.62
C ASN A 178 2.30 10.11 23.94
N GLY A 179 1.64 9.51 22.94
CA GLY A 179 0.60 8.52 23.17
C GLY A 179 -0.73 9.11 23.66
N ASP A 180 -0.89 10.45 23.64
CA ASP A 180 -2.06 11.12 24.18
C ASP A 180 -3.27 10.98 23.24
N THR A 181 -4.23 10.15 23.65
CA THR A 181 -5.47 9.92 22.90
C THR A 181 -6.63 10.76 23.41
N SER A 182 -6.38 11.74 24.29
CA SER A 182 -7.41 12.64 24.83
C SER A 182 -8.14 13.41 23.73
N ARG A 183 -9.37 13.85 24.02
CA ARG A 183 -10.15 14.67 23.09
C ARG A 183 -9.37 15.94 22.68
N ALA A 184 -8.72 16.62 23.63
CA ALA A 184 -7.93 17.80 23.35
C ALA A 184 -6.79 17.52 22.34
N MET A 185 -6.07 16.39 22.48
CA MET A 185 -5.03 16.02 21.52
C MET A 185 -5.61 15.66 20.15
N ARG A 186 -6.71 14.90 20.12
CA ARG A 186 -7.39 14.53 18.85
C ARG A 186 -7.87 15.77 18.08
N ASP A 187 -8.47 16.73 18.78
CA ASP A 187 -9.03 17.97 18.21
C ASP A 187 -7.94 18.98 17.83
N SER A 188 -6.73 18.88 18.39
CA SER A 188 -5.59 19.76 18.04
C SER A 188 -5.08 19.60 16.61
N GLY A 189 -5.42 18.50 15.94
CA GLY A 189 -4.91 18.14 14.60
C GLY A 189 -3.49 17.58 14.58
N GLN A 190 -2.77 17.54 15.70
CA GLN A 190 -1.40 17.02 15.76
C GLN A 190 -1.36 15.50 15.60
N ARG A 191 -0.49 15.00 14.71
CA ARG A 191 -0.31 13.56 14.44
C ARG A 191 1.16 13.22 14.30
N THR A 192 1.54 11.97 14.61
CA THR A 192 2.92 11.49 14.48
C THR A 192 3.27 11.09 13.04
N ALA A 193 4.56 10.90 12.76
CA ALA A 193 5.00 10.30 11.49
C ALA A 193 4.47 8.87 11.30
N THR A 194 4.23 8.13 12.39
CA THR A 194 3.60 6.80 12.35
C THR A 194 2.18 6.88 11.79
N PHE A 195 1.38 7.86 12.20
CA PHE A 195 0.04 8.10 11.64
C PHE A 195 0.12 8.36 10.14
N SER A 196 0.96 9.30 9.70
CA SER A 196 1.11 9.63 8.28
C SER A 196 1.56 8.43 7.45
N ARG A 197 2.48 7.61 7.96
CA ARG A 197 2.94 6.38 7.30
C ARG A 197 1.83 5.34 7.18
N TYR A 198 1.01 5.18 8.23
CA TYR A 198 -0.12 4.25 8.23
C TYR A 198 -1.22 4.68 7.25
N VAL A 199 -1.58 5.98 7.25
CA VAL A 199 -2.53 6.56 6.29
C VAL A 199 -2.04 6.37 4.85
N ALA A 200 -0.78 6.65 4.56
CA ALA A 200 -0.21 6.48 3.22
C ALA A 200 -0.25 5.03 2.74
N ALA A 201 0.03 4.07 3.63
CA ALA A 201 -0.06 2.65 3.34
C ALA A 201 -1.49 2.21 2.98
N ILE A 202 -2.51 2.66 3.73
CA ILE A 202 -3.88 2.29 3.41
C ILE A 202 -4.37 3.00 2.13
N ARG A 203 -4.00 4.27 1.93
CA ARG A 203 -4.37 5.02 0.72
C ARG A 203 -3.80 4.39 -0.55
N SER A 204 -2.63 3.75 -0.51
CA SER A 204 -2.12 3.03 -1.69
C SER A 204 -3.04 1.89 -2.15
N VAL A 205 -3.90 1.38 -1.28
CA VAL A 205 -4.92 0.37 -1.65
C VAL A 205 -6.06 1.00 -2.48
N PHE A 206 -6.38 2.27 -2.25
CA PHE A 206 -7.34 3.02 -3.07
C PHE A 206 -6.82 3.20 -4.49
N ASP A 207 -5.54 3.56 -4.63
CA ASP A 207 -4.90 3.84 -5.92
C ASP A 207 -4.89 2.62 -6.87
N GLY A 208 -5.17 1.42 -6.35
CA GLY A 208 -5.34 0.20 -7.15
C GLY A 208 -4.07 -0.62 -7.29
N GLN A 209 -4.12 -1.62 -8.17
CA GLN A 209 -2.94 -2.30 -8.72
C GLN A 209 -2.99 -2.11 -10.22
N GLY A 210 -1.85 -1.82 -10.84
CA GLY A 210 -1.75 -1.84 -12.29
C GLY A 210 -1.82 -3.28 -12.77
N THR A 211 -2.88 -3.66 -13.49
CA THR A 211 -3.03 -5.01 -14.04
C THR A 211 -2.78 -5.04 -15.54
N VAL A 212 -2.12 -6.08 -16.01
CA VAL A 212 -1.77 -6.27 -17.42
C VAL A 212 -2.15 -7.68 -17.85
N SER A 213 -3.18 -7.77 -18.68
CA SER A 213 -3.68 -9.03 -19.24
C SER A 213 -2.72 -9.61 -20.28
N GLN A 214 -2.24 -10.83 -20.02
CA GLN A 214 -1.48 -11.65 -20.97
C GLN A 214 -2.44 -12.57 -21.72
N GLY A 215 -3.06 -12.06 -22.79
CA GLY A 215 -3.97 -12.83 -23.65
C GLY A 215 -3.28 -13.74 -24.67
N SER A 216 -1.94 -13.76 -24.71
CA SER A 216 -1.15 -14.59 -25.62
C SER A 216 0.22 -14.88 -25.03
N VAL A 217 0.80 -16.02 -25.40
CA VAL A 217 2.19 -16.33 -25.07
C VAL A 217 3.16 -15.61 -26.00
N ASN A 218 4.40 -15.42 -25.55
CA ASN A 218 5.48 -14.80 -26.34
C ASN A 218 5.20 -13.38 -26.85
N VAL A 219 4.29 -12.64 -26.21
CA VAL A 219 4.01 -11.23 -26.54
C VAL A 219 4.35 -10.37 -25.33
N SER A 220 5.25 -9.42 -25.52
CA SER A 220 5.63 -8.50 -24.44
C SER A 220 4.58 -7.42 -24.25
N ARG A 221 4.18 -7.18 -23.01
CA ARG A 221 3.40 -6.00 -22.60
C ARG A 221 4.30 -5.06 -21.82
N TRP A 222 4.49 -3.85 -22.34
CA TRP A 222 5.32 -2.80 -21.75
C TRP A 222 4.42 -1.69 -21.20
N THR A 223 4.73 -1.23 -20.00
CA THR A 223 4.12 -0.02 -19.41
C THR A 223 5.26 0.86 -18.95
N THR A 224 5.44 2.03 -19.57
CA THR A 224 6.60 2.90 -19.31
C THR A 224 6.18 4.33 -19.00
N VAL A 225 7.03 5.01 -18.23
CA VAL A 225 6.93 6.43 -17.93
C VAL A 225 8.25 7.10 -18.30
N PRO A 226 8.23 8.26 -18.99
CA PRO A 226 9.45 8.99 -19.30
C PRO A 226 10.26 9.30 -18.04
N TYR A 227 11.57 9.15 -18.13
CA TYR A 227 12.49 9.46 -17.05
C TYR A 227 13.78 10.06 -17.60
N SER A 228 14.31 11.08 -16.92
CA SER A 228 15.33 11.96 -17.48
C SER A 228 16.75 11.68 -16.99
N ALA A 229 16.93 10.81 -15.99
CA ALA A 229 18.27 10.48 -15.47
C ALA A 229 18.69 9.07 -15.89
N ALA A 230 19.98 8.90 -16.18
CA ALA A 230 20.56 7.61 -16.56
C ALA A 230 20.71 6.65 -15.37
N ASP A 231 20.83 7.22 -14.16
CA ASP A 231 20.85 6.48 -12.92
C ASP A 231 19.44 6.38 -12.35
N ILE A 232 19.06 5.17 -11.97
CA ILE A 232 17.74 4.86 -11.46
C ILE A 232 17.83 4.00 -10.21
N ASP A 233 16.80 4.10 -9.38
CA ASP A 233 16.53 3.20 -8.28
C ASP A 233 15.02 3.04 -8.19
N ILE A 234 14.49 1.97 -8.79
CA ILE A 234 13.05 1.72 -8.88
C ILE A 234 12.66 0.50 -8.07
N VAL A 235 11.46 0.55 -7.49
CA VAL A 235 10.86 -0.56 -6.75
C VAL A 235 9.41 -0.76 -7.18
N ALA A 236 8.95 -2.02 -7.25
CA ALA A 236 7.53 -2.35 -7.36
C ALA A 236 7.24 -3.73 -6.73
N GLY A 237 6.00 -3.91 -6.28
CA GLY A 237 5.40 -5.22 -6.08
C GLY A 237 5.00 -5.82 -7.42
N MET A 238 5.23 -7.11 -7.60
CA MET A 238 4.90 -7.89 -8.80
C MET A 238 4.26 -9.22 -8.43
N SER A 239 3.17 -9.59 -9.10
CA SER A 239 2.51 -10.89 -8.95
C SER A 239 1.82 -11.34 -10.24
N THR A 240 1.42 -12.62 -10.29
CA THR A 240 0.50 -13.14 -11.29
C THR A 240 -0.66 -13.86 -10.61
N ASP A 241 -1.82 -13.89 -11.27
CA ASP A 241 -3.06 -14.49 -10.74
C ASP A 241 -3.08 -16.03 -10.77
N LYS A 242 -2.08 -16.66 -11.41
CA LYS A 242 -2.04 -18.11 -11.68
C LYS A 242 -0.64 -18.66 -11.51
N LEU A 243 -0.53 -19.89 -10.99
CA LEU A 243 0.71 -20.67 -11.04
C LEU A 243 1.13 -20.92 -12.49
N ALA A 244 2.44 -20.93 -12.76
CA ALA A 244 2.97 -21.20 -14.09
C ALA A 244 2.71 -22.66 -14.50
N VAL A 245 2.24 -22.88 -15.72
CA VAL A 245 2.00 -24.21 -16.29
C VAL A 245 2.65 -24.29 -17.67
N GLY A 246 3.34 -25.40 -17.96
CA GLY A 246 4.08 -25.65 -19.22
C GLY A 246 5.36 -24.82 -19.40
N GLY A 247 5.37 -23.59 -18.89
CA GLY A 247 6.51 -22.69 -18.95
C GLY A 247 6.36 -21.49 -18.03
N SER A 248 7.47 -20.81 -17.75
CA SER A 248 7.52 -19.73 -16.77
C SER A 248 6.76 -18.48 -17.20
N GLN A 249 6.33 -17.70 -16.21
CA GLN A 249 5.75 -16.37 -16.37
C GLN A 249 6.84 -15.35 -16.01
N PHE A 250 7.01 -14.28 -16.80
CA PHE A 250 8.08 -13.31 -16.61
C PHE A 250 7.54 -11.90 -16.37
N LEU A 251 7.89 -11.32 -15.23
CA LEU A 251 7.65 -9.91 -14.91
C LEU A 251 9.00 -9.19 -14.76
N ASN A 252 9.06 -7.91 -15.11
CA ASN A 252 10.31 -7.16 -15.13
C ASN A 252 10.09 -5.73 -14.64
N LEU A 253 11.10 -5.21 -13.93
CA LEU A 253 11.37 -3.78 -13.89
C LEU A 253 12.32 -3.42 -15.03
N ALA A 254 12.02 -2.35 -15.76
CA ALA A 254 12.77 -1.88 -16.91
C ALA A 254 13.42 -0.52 -16.61
N GLY A 255 14.68 -0.38 -17.01
CA GLY A 255 15.47 0.82 -16.87
C GLY A 255 16.29 1.10 -18.12
N ARG A 256 16.62 2.39 -18.35
CA ARG A 256 17.22 2.86 -19.62
C ARG A 256 16.45 2.33 -20.84
N PHE A 257 15.13 2.29 -20.74
CA PHE A 257 14.26 1.86 -21.83
C PHE A 257 14.30 2.95 -22.91
N VAL A 258 14.88 2.61 -24.06
CA VAL A 258 14.87 3.48 -25.25
C VAL A 258 13.64 3.14 -26.10
N ASP A 259 13.44 1.84 -26.32
CA ASP A 259 12.29 1.28 -27.04
C ASP A 259 12.13 -0.21 -26.66
N VAL A 260 11.15 -0.89 -27.28
CA VAL A 260 10.88 -2.31 -27.03
C VAL A 260 12.02 -3.27 -27.41
N ASN A 261 13.04 -2.77 -28.10
CA ASN A 261 14.21 -3.52 -28.57
C ASN A 261 15.46 -3.24 -27.70
N ASN A 262 15.43 -2.20 -26.87
CA ASN A 262 16.59 -1.66 -26.15
C ASN A 262 16.22 -1.26 -24.72
N ALA A 263 16.58 -2.11 -23.75
CA ALA A 263 16.35 -1.86 -22.32
C ALA A 263 17.23 -2.74 -21.42
N TYR A 264 17.49 -2.31 -20.19
CA TYR A 264 17.91 -3.22 -19.11
C TYR A 264 16.69 -3.70 -18.30
N LEU A 265 16.78 -4.94 -17.83
CA LEU A 265 15.68 -5.63 -17.15
C LEU A 265 16.18 -6.30 -15.88
N ALA A 266 15.51 -6.03 -14.76
CA ALA A 266 15.48 -6.93 -13.62
C ALA A 266 14.26 -7.85 -13.77
N ARG A 267 14.49 -9.08 -14.23
CA ARG A 267 13.45 -10.04 -14.55
C ARG A 267 13.24 -11.01 -13.41
N VAL A 268 12.00 -11.11 -12.93
CA VAL A 268 11.53 -12.20 -12.09
C VAL A 268 10.85 -13.25 -12.97
N ALA A 269 11.32 -14.49 -12.88
CA ALA A 269 10.67 -15.66 -13.43
C ALA A 269 9.91 -16.38 -12.33
N PHE A 270 8.61 -16.59 -12.56
CA PHE A 270 7.78 -17.54 -11.81
C PHE A 270 7.78 -18.86 -12.57
N ASN A 271 8.48 -19.85 -12.03
CA ASN A 271 8.71 -21.13 -12.70
C ASN A 271 7.58 -22.13 -12.43
N THR A 272 7.51 -23.18 -13.24
CA THR A 272 6.49 -24.25 -13.14
C THR A 272 6.64 -25.10 -11.88
N ASP A 273 7.84 -25.15 -11.30
CA ASP A 273 8.13 -25.77 -10.00
C ASP A 273 7.90 -24.80 -8.82
N GLN A 274 7.24 -23.66 -9.08
CA GLN A 274 6.95 -22.59 -8.12
C GLN A 274 8.18 -21.85 -7.60
N THR A 275 9.39 -22.15 -8.08
CA THR A 275 10.57 -21.37 -7.72
C THR A 275 10.50 -19.97 -8.33
N VAL A 276 11.09 -19.01 -7.62
CA VAL A 276 11.24 -17.63 -8.10
C VAL A 276 12.71 -17.40 -8.44
N THR A 277 12.98 -16.91 -9.65
CA THR A 277 14.36 -16.59 -10.09
C THR A 277 14.46 -15.13 -10.49
N LEU A 278 15.41 -14.40 -9.90
CA LEU A 278 15.74 -13.04 -10.31
C LEU A 278 16.98 -13.06 -11.22
N THR A 279 16.88 -12.36 -12.35
CA THR A 279 18.00 -12.19 -13.29
C THR A 279 18.13 -10.75 -13.73
N LEU A 280 19.37 -10.29 -13.92
CA LEU A 280 19.68 -9.07 -14.66
C LEU A 280 19.87 -9.44 -16.13
N ARG A 281 19.22 -8.71 -17.02
CA ARG A 281 19.26 -8.95 -18.46
C ARG A 281 19.37 -7.63 -19.20
N LYS A 282 19.91 -7.68 -20.41
CA LYS A 282 19.81 -6.61 -21.39
C LYS A 282 19.02 -7.06 -22.60
N ARG A 283 18.34 -6.13 -23.23
CA ARG A 283 17.80 -6.26 -24.57
C ARG A 283 18.49 -5.21 -25.42
N VAL A 284 19.16 -5.62 -26.50
CA VAL A 284 19.81 -4.72 -27.46
C VAL A 284 19.48 -5.25 -28.85
N ALA A 285 18.95 -4.39 -29.72
CA ALA A 285 18.50 -4.77 -31.05
C ALA A 285 17.62 -6.05 -31.03
N SER A 286 16.66 -6.10 -30.10
CA SER A 286 15.71 -7.20 -29.90
C SER A 286 16.27 -8.51 -29.34
N THR A 287 17.59 -8.61 -29.15
CA THR A 287 18.22 -9.78 -28.54
C THR A 287 18.28 -9.62 -27.03
N GLU A 288 17.65 -10.53 -26.29
CA GLU A 288 17.68 -10.55 -24.83
C GLU A 288 18.82 -11.44 -24.32
N THR A 289 19.80 -10.85 -23.62
CA THR A 289 20.97 -11.52 -23.06
C THR A 289 20.88 -11.56 -21.53
N LEU A 290 21.12 -12.73 -20.94
CA LEU A 290 21.33 -12.88 -19.50
C LEU A 290 22.67 -12.26 -19.10
N LEU A 291 22.67 -11.35 -18.14
CA LEU A 291 23.88 -10.75 -17.59
C LEU A 291 24.32 -11.45 -16.30
N ALA A 292 23.37 -11.70 -15.40
CA ALA A 292 23.63 -12.37 -14.14
C ALA A 292 22.34 -12.96 -13.55
N THR A 293 22.49 -14.01 -12.74
CA THR A 293 21.41 -14.64 -11.96
C THR A 293 21.66 -14.39 -10.48
N ALA A 294 20.61 -14.10 -9.73
CA ALA A 294 20.69 -13.92 -8.28
C ALA A 294 21.07 -15.21 -7.55
N ALA A 295 21.92 -15.08 -6.53
CA ALA A 295 22.37 -16.21 -5.72
C ALA A 295 21.40 -16.60 -4.60
N ASN A 296 20.53 -15.69 -4.17
CA ASN A 296 19.74 -15.81 -2.93
C ASN A 296 18.22 -15.76 -3.14
N THR A 297 17.70 -16.48 -4.15
CA THR A 297 16.24 -16.64 -4.32
C THR A 297 15.70 -18.00 -3.87
N SER A 298 16.54 -18.85 -3.26
CA SER A 298 16.26 -20.26 -2.92
C SER A 298 15.20 -20.50 -1.83
N GLY A 299 14.56 -19.45 -1.28
CA GLY A 299 13.46 -19.56 -0.32
C GLY A 299 12.15 -18.91 -0.78
N LEU A 300 12.10 -18.41 -2.01
CA LEU A 300 10.92 -17.73 -2.54
C LEU A 300 10.04 -18.72 -3.32
N THR A 301 8.79 -18.87 -2.87
CA THR A 301 7.80 -19.77 -3.49
C THR A 301 6.64 -18.98 -4.07
N HIS A 302 6.47 -19.08 -5.38
CA HIS A 302 5.35 -18.52 -6.11
C HIS A 302 4.03 -19.21 -5.71
N ALA A 303 3.00 -18.40 -5.50
CA ALA A 303 1.61 -18.83 -5.40
C ALA A 303 0.74 -17.83 -6.17
N ALA A 304 -0.43 -18.26 -6.63
CA ALA A 304 -1.39 -17.39 -7.30
C ALA A 304 -1.69 -16.15 -6.42
N GLY A 305 -1.54 -14.96 -6.98
CA GLY A 305 -1.73 -13.68 -6.29
C GLY A 305 -0.63 -13.31 -5.29
N ARG A 306 0.37 -14.17 -5.05
CA ARG A 306 1.45 -13.87 -4.12
C ARG A 306 2.34 -12.77 -4.67
N MET A 307 2.44 -11.69 -3.90
CA MET A 307 3.18 -10.49 -4.26
C MET A 307 4.65 -10.62 -3.85
N PHE A 308 5.54 -10.22 -4.75
CA PHE A 308 6.98 -10.10 -4.51
C PHE A 308 7.43 -8.67 -4.76
N THR A 309 8.23 -8.13 -3.87
CA THR A 309 8.87 -6.83 -4.08
C THR A 309 10.13 -7.03 -4.89
N VAL A 310 10.34 -6.19 -5.88
CA VAL A 310 11.60 -6.12 -6.61
C VAL A 310 12.11 -4.70 -6.60
N ARG A 311 13.39 -4.55 -6.32
CA ARG A 311 14.12 -3.31 -6.46
C ARG A 311 15.18 -3.48 -7.55
N PHE A 312 15.24 -2.53 -8.47
CA PHE A 312 16.21 -2.50 -9.57
C PHE A 312 16.91 -1.14 -9.60
N GLN A 313 18.24 -1.17 -9.52
CA GLN A 313 19.09 0.02 -9.52
C GLN A 313 20.09 -0.05 -10.66
N ILE A 314 20.31 1.10 -11.29
CA ILE A 314 21.39 1.33 -12.25
C ILE A 314 22.15 2.57 -11.80
N THR A 315 23.47 2.46 -11.62
CA THR A 315 24.34 3.58 -11.28
C THR A 315 25.62 3.50 -12.11
N GLY A 316 25.83 4.44 -13.02
CA GLY A 316 26.90 4.34 -14.01
C GLY A 316 26.75 3.08 -14.87
N SER A 317 27.70 2.15 -14.77
CA SER A 317 27.64 0.84 -15.44
C SER A 317 27.15 -0.29 -14.54
N THR A 318 26.94 -0.05 -13.24
CA THR A 318 26.57 -1.09 -12.27
C THR A 318 25.07 -1.28 -12.23
N LEU A 319 24.61 -2.50 -12.54
CA LEU A 319 23.23 -2.93 -12.40
C LEU A 319 23.10 -3.80 -11.15
N ARG A 320 22.07 -3.56 -10.34
CA ARG A 320 21.79 -4.35 -9.13
C ARG A 320 20.31 -4.60 -8.97
N ALA A 321 19.95 -5.79 -8.54
CA ALA A 321 18.57 -6.09 -8.22
C ALA A 321 18.46 -6.99 -6.99
N LYS A 322 17.31 -6.91 -6.32
CA LYS A 322 16.92 -7.82 -5.26
C LYS A 322 15.43 -8.05 -5.25
N VAL A 323 15.04 -9.23 -4.79
CA VAL A 323 13.64 -9.68 -4.71
C VAL A 323 13.39 -10.28 -3.33
N TRP A 324 12.21 -10.00 -2.77
CA TRP A 324 11.77 -10.58 -1.50
C TRP A 324 10.25 -10.69 -1.48
N LEU A 325 9.72 -11.51 -0.57
CA LEU A 325 8.29 -11.63 -0.38
C LEU A 325 7.69 -10.28 0.06
N ALA A 326 6.55 -9.90 -0.51
CA ALA A 326 5.84 -8.71 -0.05
C ALA A 326 5.53 -8.79 1.45
N GLY A 327 5.74 -7.69 2.16
CA GLY A 327 5.56 -7.62 3.62
C GLY A 327 6.73 -8.16 4.46
N ALA A 328 7.70 -8.87 3.87
CA ALA A 328 8.97 -9.15 4.54
C ALA A 328 9.88 -7.92 4.53
N ALA A 329 10.80 -7.86 5.50
CA ALA A 329 11.83 -6.82 5.55
C ALA A 329 12.67 -6.83 4.26
N GLU A 330 13.00 -5.65 3.74
CA GLU A 330 13.91 -5.51 2.61
C GLU A 330 15.28 -6.09 2.98
N PRO A 331 15.84 -7.03 2.20
CA PRO A 331 17.18 -7.55 2.44
C PRO A 331 18.22 -6.43 2.39
N SER A 332 19.19 -6.43 3.32
CA SER A 332 20.29 -5.46 3.33
C SER A 332 21.19 -5.63 2.10
N GLU A 333 21.45 -6.87 1.70
CA GLU A 333 22.30 -7.20 0.55
C GLU A 333 21.54 -7.18 -0.78
N TRP A 334 22.27 -6.86 -1.85
CA TRP A 334 21.77 -7.02 -3.22
C TRP A 334 21.85 -8.49 -3.63
N SER A 335 20.74 -9.03 -4.16
CA SER A 335 20.68 -10.42 -4.63
C SER A 335 21.58 -10.70 -5.84
N VAL A 336 21.77 -9.68 -6.68
CA VAL A 336 22.59 -9.76 -7.89
C VAL A 336 23.16 -8.39 -8.21
N THR A 337 24.43 -8.38 -8.62
CA THR A 337 25.16 -7.19 -9.07
C THR A 337 25.98 -7.57 -10.30
N THR A 338 25.94 -6.77 -11.36
CA THR A 338 26.80 -6.98 -12.54
C THR A 338 27.05 -5.65 -13.28
N PRO A 339 28.24 -5.42 -13.84
CA PRO A 339 28.48 -4.28 -14.72
C PRO A 339 28.00 -4.56 -16.16
N ASP A 340 27.43 -3.56 -16.83
CA ASP A 340 27.21 -3.57 -18.29
C ASP A 340 27.19 -2.13 -18.85
N THR A 341 27.75 -1.94 -20.05
CA THR A 341 27.89 -0.63 -20.70
C THR A 341 27.15 -0.53 -22.03
N SER A 342 26.30 -1.51 -22.38
CA SER A 342 25.60 -1.53 -23.68
C SER A 342 24.59 -0.40 -23.83
N LEU A 343 23.98 0.04 -22.73
CA LEU A 343 23.06 1.18 -22.68
C LEU A 343 23.53 2.15 -21.59
N THR A 344 24.00 3.34 -21.96
CA THR A 344 24.57 4.33 -21.03
C THR A 344 23.71 5.60 -20.89
N ALA A 345 22.92 5.93 -21.90
CA ALA A 345 22.04 7.09 -21.90
C ALA A 345 20.83 6.91 -20.97
N ALA A 346 20.22 8.04 -20.59
CA ALA A 346 18.92 8.03 -19.93
C ALA A 346 17.84 7.48 -20.87
N GLY A 347 16.82 6.86 -20.28
CA GLY A 347 15.65 6.34 -20.98
C GLY A 347 14.50 6.22 -20.00
N ALA A 348 13.33 5.83 -20.51
CA ALA A 348 12.17 5.59 -19.68
C ALA A 348 12.43 4.49 -18.63
N VAL A 349 11.60 4.49 -17.59
CA VAL A 349 11.49 3.40 -16.63
C VAL A 349 10.12 2.77 -16.73
N GLY A 350 9.96 1.54 -16.27
CA GLY A 350 8.64 0.92 -16.29
C GLY A 350 8.66 -0.55 -16.00
N THR A 351 7.66 -1.24 -16.53
CA THR A 351 7.47 -2.67 -16.33
C THR A 351 7.32 -3.39 -17.65
N ARG A 352 7.64 -4.68 -17.63
CA ARG A 352 7.38 -5.60 -18.74
C ARG A 352 6.84 -6.92 -18.21
N SER A 353 5.77 -7.42 -18.84
CA SER A 353 5.27 -8.78 -18.62
C SER A 353 5.24 -9.57 -19.92
N ILE A 354 5.52 -10.87 -19.84
CA ILE A 354 5.46 -11.80 -20.95
C ILE A 354 5.37 -13.24 -20.42
N LEU A 355 4.58 -14.09 -21.08
CA LEU A 355 4.58 -15.54 -20.84
C LEU A 355 5.58 -16.23 -21.76
N SER A 356 6.30 -17.24 -21.27
CA SER A 356 7.19 -18.04 -22.13
C SER A 356 6.43 -18.65 -23.31
N THR A 357 7.12 -18.91 -24.42
CA THR A 357 6.56 -19.61 -25.59
C THR A 357 5.98 -20.98 -25.24
N THR A 358 6.51 -21.63 -24.20
CA THR A 358 6.08 -22.95 -23.73
C THR A 358 4.99 -22.89 -22.66
N ASN A 359 4.55 -21.70 -22.24
CA ASN A 359 3.52 -21.56 -21.23
C ASN A 359 2.17 -22.07 -21.79
N THR A 360 1.45 -22.85 -20.98
CA THR A 360 0.17 -23.47 -21.33
C THR A 360 -0.96 -23.10 -20.36
N ASN A 361 -0.79 -22.03 -19.59
CA ASN A 361 -1.85 -21.54 -18.72
C ASN A 361 -3.12 -21.20 -19.51
N VAL A 362 -4.29 -21.46 -18.91
CA VAL A 362 -5.55 -20.91 -19.42
C VAL A 362 -5.48 -19.38 -19.37
N LEU A 363 -5.58 -18.76 -20.54
CA LEU A 363 -5.46 -17.31 -20.72
C LEU A 363 -6.78 -16.59 -20.40
N PRO A 364 -6.73 -15.30 -19.99
CA PRO A 364 -5.51 -14.53 -19.77
C PRO A 364 -4.83 -14.86 -18.43
N VAL A 365 -3.50 -14.87 -18.38
CA VAL A 365 -2.79 -14.70 -17.10
C VAL A 365 -2.71 -13.19 -16.84
N VAL A 366 -3.06 -12.74 -15.64
CA VAL A 366 -3.02 -11.33 -15.26
C VAL A 366 -1.76 -11.07 -14.45
N ALA A 367 -0.89 -10.20 -14.96
CA ALA A 367 0.23 -9.66 -14.19
C ALA A 367 -0.24 -8.43 -13.41
N SER A 368 0.10 -8.34 -12.13
CA SER A 368 -0.20 -7.18 -11.29
C SER A 368 1.08 -6.49 -10.85
N TYR A 369 1.04 -5.17 -10.83
CA TYR A 369 2.10 -4.29 -10.35
C TYR A 369 1.54 -3.36 -9.28
N ASP A 370 2.28 -3.20 -8.19
CA ASP A 370 1.87 -2.36 -7.07
C ASP A 370 3.02 -1.48 -6.59
N GLY A 371 2.71 -0.29 -6.07
CA GLY A 371 3.66 0.59 -5.42
C GLY A 371 4.90 0.96 -6.26
N PHE A 372 4.78 1.09 -7.59
CA PHE A 372 5.88 1.47 -8.49
C PHE A 372 6.41 2.85 -8.11
N ARG A 373 7.68 2.92 -7.67
CA ARG A 373 8.30 4.14 -7.14
C ARG A 373 9.74 4.28 -7.59
N GLN A 374 10.15 5.51 -7.87
CA GLN A 374 11.55 5.91 -7.96
C GLN A 374 12.03 6.34 -6.57
N LEU A 375 13.02 5.65 -6.01
CA LEU A 375 13.59 5.94 -4.69
C LEU A 375 14.72 6.97 -4.76
N ALA A 376 15.48 7.02 -5.86
CA ALA A 376 16.64 7.89 -6.03
C ALA A 376 16.94 8.23 -7.50
N PRO A 377 17.61 9.34 -7.82
CA PRO A 377 18.07 10.36 -6.88
C PRO A 377 16.92 11.18 -6.31
N GLN A 378 16.99 11.41 -5.00
CA GLN A 378 16.14 12.39 -4.34
C GLN A 378 16.52 13.76 -4.91
N ARG A 379 15.59 14.42 -5.59
CA ARG A 379 15.82 15.75 -6.14
C ARG A 379 15.72 16.75 -4.98
N MET A 380 16.81 17.44 -4.69
CA MET A 380 16.81 18.59 -3.78
C MET A 380 16.90 19.89 -4.58
N ARG A 381 16.04 20.85 -4.24
CA ARG A 381 16.14 22.21 -4.77
C ARG A 381 17.10 22.97 -3.88
N VAL A 382 18.24 23.37 -4.43
CA VAL A 382 19.28 24.12 -3.70
C VAL A 382 19.25 25.57 -4.14
N VAL A 383 19.33 26.49 -3.20
CA VAL A 383 19.45 27.92 -3.49
C VAL A 383 20.92 28.20 -3.79
N ARG A 384 21.23 28.51 -5.06
CA ARG A 384 22.59 28.79 -5.56
C ARG A 384 23.22 30.03 -4.92
N SER A 385 22.41 30.98 -4.48
CA SER A 385 22.87 32.24 -3.91
C SER A 385 21.85 32.78 -2.92
N VAL A 386 22.22 32.77 -1.64
CA VAL A 386 21.38 33.35 -0.57
C VAL A 386 21.67 34.86 -0.42
N ASN A 387 22.81 35.32 -0.95
CA ASN A 387 23.28 36.71 -0.84
C ASN A 387 23.25 37.49 -2.17
N GLY A 388 22.59 36.96 -3.21
CA GLY A 388 22.49 37.59 -4.53
C GLY A 388 23.75 37.49 -5.41
N ILE A 389 24.88 37.00 -4.88
CA ILE A 389 26.11 36.81 -5.66
C ILE A 389 26.03 35.51 -6.46
N THR A 390 26.11 35.62 -7.78
CA THR A 390 25.99 34.51 -8.71
C THR A 390 27.31 34.31 -9.45
N LYS A 391 28.03 33.22 -9.19
CA LYS A 391 29.29 32.86 -9.89
C LYS A 391 29.04 31.75 -10.92
N ALA A 392 29.70 31.83 -12.08
CA ALA A 392 29.72 30.75 -13.06
C ALA A 392 30.59 29.58 -12.54
N GLN A 393 30.18 28.35 -12.81
CA GLN A 393 30.94 27.13 -12.51
C GLN A 393 31.22 26.43 -13.83
N GLN A 394 32.48 26.09 -14.07
CA GLN A 394 32.87 25.34 -15.26
C GLN A 394 32.41 23.88 -15.13
N ALA A 395 32.19 23.21 -16.26
CA ALA A 395 31.90 21.77 -16.27
C ALA A 395 33.02 21.00 -15.55
N GLY A 396 32.64 20.10 -14.63
CA GLY A 396 33.59 19.33 -13.82
C GLY A 396 34.14 20.06 -12.58
N ALA A 397 33.74 21.32 -12.33
CA ALA A 397 34.12 22.00 -11.10
C ALA A 397 33.54 21.27 -9.87
N ALA A 398 34.37 21.09 -8.84
CA ALA A 398 33.93 20.50 -7.59
C ALA A 398 32.94 21.45 -6.89
N VAL A 399 31.71 20.96 -6.65
CA VAL A 399 30.66 21.70 -5.94
C VAL A 399 30.28 20.92 -4.68
N ARG A 400 30.06 21.63 -3.58
CA ARG A 400 29.54 21.09 -2.32
C ARG A 400 28.41 21.98 -1.81
N LEU A 401 27.46 21.39 -1.08
CA LEU A 401 26.42 22.17 -0.41
C LEU A 401 27.00 22.83 0.84
N ALA A 402 26.74 24.12 1.02
CA ALA A 402 27.11 24.84 2.25
C ALA A 402 26.43 24.24 3.48
N TYR A 403 25.18 23.78 3.31
CA TYR A 403 24.40 23.04 4.30
C TYR A 403 23.99 21.71 3.66
N PRO A 404 24.81 20.65 3.76
CA PRO A 404 24.46 19.36 3.19
C PRO A 404 23.21 18.80 3.88
N SER A 405 22.31 18.21 3.10
CA SER A 405 21.21 17.43 3.64
C SER A 405 21.80 16.22 4.37
N ILE A 406 21.77 16.23 5.70
CA ILE A 406 22.18 15.09 6.51
C ILE A 406 20.97 14.16 6.55
N ILE A 407 21.08 12.98 5.93
CA ILE A 407 20.12 11.90 6.16
C ILE A 407 20.31 11.49 7.62
N ALA A 408 19.28 11.65 8.44
CA ALA A 408 19.28 11.08 9.79
C ALA A 408 19.40 9.56 9.64
N LEU A 409 20.51 9.00 10.10
CA LEU A 409 20.77 7.56 10.15
C LEU A 409 19.92 6.90 11.22
#